data_AF-A0A920NXC6-F1
#
_entry.id   AF-A0A920NXC6-F1
#
_cell.length_a   1.000
_cell.length_b   1.000
_cell.length_c   1.000
_cell.angle_alpha   90.00
_cell.angle_beta   90.00
_cell.angle_gamma   90.00
#
_symmetry.space_group_name_H-M   'P 1'
#
loop_
_entity.id
_entity.type
_entity.pdbx_description
1 polymer ?
#
loop_
_entity_poly.entity_id
_entity_poly.type
_entity_poly.pdbx_seq_one_letter_code
_entity_poly.pdbx_strand_id
1 'polypeptide(L)' 'MLAKHTHGKGVCGIFTKEVAETKSAQVNNFSRENEHPLISEIEPVDEE' A
#
# COMPACT_ATOMS: atom_id res chain seq x y z
N MET A 1 -7.56 5.47 -6.16
CA MET A 1 -7.04 6.77 -5.66
C MET A 1 -8.10 7.55 -4.89
N LEU A 2 -9.27 7.85 -5.47
CA LEU A 2 -10.35 8.57 -4.78
C LEU A 2 -10.69 8.02 -3.38
N ALA A 3 -10.78 6.69 -3.21
CA ALA A 3 -11.03 6.09 -1.90
C ALA A 3 -10.01 6.51 -0.82
N LYS A 4 -8.72 6.60 -1.15
CA LYS A 4 -7.68 7.10 -0.22
C LYS A 4 -7.88 8.56 0.12
N HIS A 5 -8.25 9.37 -0.87
CA HIS A 5 -8.48 10.80 -0.69
C HIS A 5 -9.70 11.08 0.20
N THR A 6 -10.79 10.34 0.01
CA THR A 6 -12.05 10.58 0.73
C THR A 6 -12.10 9.87 2.09
N HIS A 7 -11.44 8.72 2.25
CA HIS A 7 -11.53 7.89 3.46
C HIS A 7 -10.19 7.76 4.21
N GLY A 8 -9.13 8.45 3.76
CA GLY A 8 -7.79 8.39 4.35
C GLY A 8 -7.00 7.11 4.02
N LYS A 9 -7.66 6.02 3.61
CA LYS A 9 -7.03 4.77 3.19
C LYS A 9 -7.78 4.08 2.06
N GLY A 10 -7.14 3.09 1.44
CA GLY A 10 -7.77 2.30 0.37
C GLY A 10 -6.91 1.12 -0.07
N VAL A 11 -7.59 -0.02 -0.29
CA VAL A 11 -6.97 -1.27 -0.72
C VAL A 11 -6.43 -1.11 -2.14
N CYS A 12 -5.16 -1.44 -2.32
CA CYS A 12 -4.49 -1.41 -3.63
C CYS A 12 -4.56 -2.76 -4.34
N GLY A 13 -4.65 -3.86 -3.58
CA GLY A 13 -4.79 -5.22 -4.08
C GLY A 13 -4.58 -6.23 -2.96
N ILE A 14 -4.96 -7.49 -3.21
CA ILE A 14 -4.76 -8.63 -2.30
C ILE A 14 -3.75 -9.57 -2.95
N PHE A 15 -2.73 -9.97 -2.20
CA PHE A 15 -1.64 -10.80 -2.68
C PHE A 15 -1.19 -11.79 -1.61
N THR A 16 -0.36 -12.75 -2.00
CA THR A 16 0.40 -13.54 -1.03
C THR A 16 1.36 -12.64 -0.25
N LYS A 17 1.70 -13.04 0.98
CA LYS A 17 2.50 -12.23 1.92
C LYS A 17 3.78 -11.68 1.28
N GLU A 18 4.60 -12.53 0.66
CA GLU A 18 5.88 -12.13 0.06
C GLU A 18 5.71 -11.11 -1.08
N VAL A 19 4.64 -11.26 -1.88
CA VAL A 19 4.33 -10.34 -2.97
C VAL A 19 3.83 -9.00 -2.43
N ALA A 20 3.00 -9.02 -1.38
CA ALA A 20 2.53 -7.81 -0.71
C ALA A 20 3.70 -7.02 -0.09
N GLU A 21 4.61 -7.69 0.62
CA GLU A 21 5.82 -7.11 1.20
C GLU A 21 6.69 -6.45 0.13
N THR A 22 6.99 -7.18 -0.95
CA THR A 22 7.82 -6.68 -2.06
C THR A 22 7.20 -5.45 -2.72
N LYS A 23 5.90 -5.50 -3.02
CA LYS A 23 5.20 -4.37 -3.66
C LYS A 23 5.12 -3.16 -2.74
N SER A 24 4.84 -3.35 -1.46
CA SER A 24 4.76 -2.26 -0.49
C SER A 24 6.11 -1.54 -0.34
N ALA A 25 7.21 -2.31 -0.23
CA ALA A 25 8.56 -1.76 -0.17
C ALA A 25 8.91 -0.96 -1.44
N GLN A 26 8.60 -1.48 -2.63
CA GLN A 26 8.84 -0.77 -3.90
C GLN A 26 8.11 0.57 -3.96
N VAL A 27 6.82 0.60 -3.59
CA VAL A 27 6.02 1.84 -3.59
C VAL A 27 6.57 2.86 -2.60
N ASN A 28 6.91 2.43 -1.39
CA ASN A 28 7.45 3.33 -0.36
C ASN A 28 8.81 3.90 -0.76
N ASN A 29 9.70 3.07 -1.32
CA ASN A 29 11.00 3.51 -1.82
C ASN A 29 10.83 4.54 -2.93
N PHE A 30 10.00 4.26 -3.93
CA PHE A 30 9.74 5.18 -5.03
C PHE A 30 9.15 6.51 -4.53
N SER A 31 8.23 6.47 -3.57
CA SER A 31 7.69 7.69 -2.97
C SER A 31 8.77 8.51 -2.29
N ARG A 32 9.64 7.87 -1.49
CA ARG A 32 10.73 8.55 -0.78
C ARG A 32 11.76 9.14 -1.75
N GLU A 33 12.12 8.41 -2.80
CA GLU A 33 13.05 8.88 -3.84
C GLU A 33 12.53 10.12 -4.57
N ASN A 34 11.22 10.29 -4.66
CA ASN A 34 10.57 11.44 -5.29
C ASN A 34 10.08 12.48 -4.26
N GLU A 35 10.58 12.44 -3.02
CA GLU A 35 10.25 13.40 -1.96
C GLU A 35 8.74 13.49 -1.65
N HIS A 36 8.03 12.37 -1.75
CA HIS A 36 6.60 12.29 -1.49
C HIS A 36 6.30 11.55 -0.17
N PRO A 37 5.27 11.98 0.58
CA PRO A 37 4.92 11.38 1.87
C PRO A 37 4.00 10.14 1.76
N LEU A 38 3.85 9.56 0.57
CA LEU A 38 2.96 8.41 0.38
C LEU A 38 3.47 7.21 1.19
N ILE A 39 2.53 6.54 1.85
CA ILE A 39 2.76 5.31 2.60
C ILE A 39 1.89 4.20 2.03
N SER A 40 2.51 3.03 1.85
CA SER A 40 1.91 1.74 1.55
C SER A 40 2.17 0.80 2.73
N GLU A 41 1.12 0.13 3.19
CA GLU A 41 1.16 -0.84 4.29
C GLU A 41 0.51 -2.15 3.86
N ILE A 42 0.86 -3.23 4.57
CA ILE A 42 0.29 -4.56 4.37
C ILE A 42 -0.57 -4.92 5.57
N GLU A 43 -1.75 -5.47 5.33
CA GLU A 43 -2.66 -5.97 6.35
C GLU A 43 -3.07 -7.40 5.95
N PRO A 44 -3.18 -8.35 6.90
CA PRO A 44 -3.79 -9.64 6.61
C PRO A 44 -5.24 -9.44 6.17
N VAL A 45 -5.70 -10.28 5.23
CA VAL A 45 -7.12 -10.29 4.86
C VAL A 45 -7.84 -11.15 5.88
N ASP A 46 -8.72 -10.53 6.66
CA ASP A 46 -9.66 -11.27 7.50
C ASP A 46 -10.69 -11.93 6.57
N GLU A 47 -10.74 -13.26 6.58
CA GLU A 47 -11.79 -14.04 5.94
C GLU A 47 -13.02 -14.02 6.88
N GLU A 48 -13.97 -13.13 6.63
CA GLU A 48 -15.34 -13.24 7.18
C GLU A 48 -16.18 -14.25 6.38
#